data_AF-A0A8S3BWI7-F1
#
_entry.id   AF-A0A8S3BWI7-F1
#
_cell.length_a   1.000
_cell.length_b   1.000
_cell.length_c   1.000
_cell.angle_alpha   90.00
_cell.angle_beta   90.00
_cell.angle_gamma   90.00
#
_symmetry.space_group_name_H-M   'P 1'
#
loop_
_entity.id
_entity.type
_entity.pdbx_description
1 polymer ?
#
loop_
_entity_poly.entity_id
_entity_poly.type
_entity_poly.pdbx_seq_one_letter_code
_entity_poly.pdbx_strand_id
1 'polypeptide(L)' 'AAIAAGMKVVLVPSLPLSNYDPSVIQHATLTLGSLLKFDPVEFGLPPFDDI' A
#
# COMPACT_ATOMS: atom_id res chain seq x y z
N ALA A 1 5.67 7.72 -10.84
CA ALA A 1 5.19 6.66 -11.77
C ALA A 1 3.74 6.27 -11.49
N ALA A 2 3.40 5.67 -10.32
CA ALA A 2 2.02 5.23 -10.06
C ALA A 2 1.02 6.36 -9.73
N ILE A 3 1.45 7.30 -8.88
CA ILE A 3 0.64 8.47 -8.47
C ILE A 3 0.26 9.34 -9.66
N ALA A 4 1.21 9.56 -10.58
CA ALA A 4 0.99 10.35 -11.79
C ALA A 4 -0.01 9.72 -12.78
N ALA A 5 -0.31 8.43 -12.63
CA ALA A 5 -1.27 7.71 -13.45
C ALA A 5 -2.65 7.57 -12.77
N GLY A 6 -2.88 8.23 -11.63
CA GLY A 6 -4.15 8.17 -10.90
C GLY A 6 -4.45 6.80 -10.26
N MET A 7 -3.43 5.95 -10.08
CA MET A 7 -3.59 4.64 -9.45
C MET A 7 -3.61 4.76 -7.92
N LYS A 8 -4.38 3.88 -7.25
CA LYS A 8 -4.27 3.67 -5.80
C LYS A 8 -2.93 2.99 -5.49
N VAL A 9 -2.22 3.45 -4.47
CA VAL A 9 -0.88 2.96 -4.12
C VAL A 9 -0.86 2.42 -2.70
N VAL A 10 -0.48 1.16 -2.56
CA VAL A 10 -0.23 0.52 -1.26
C VAL A 10 1.28 0.44 -1.05
N LEU A 11 1.77 1.07 0.02
CA LEU A 11 3.18 1.04 0.41
C LEU A 11 3.40 -0.06 1.45
N VAL A 12 4.30 -1.00 1.15
CA VAL A 12 4.75 -2.02 2.10
C VAL A 12 6.26 -1.90 2.26
N PRO A 13 6.74 -1.15 3.28
CA PRO A 13 8.17 -0.90 3.45
C PRO A 13 8.85 -2.15 4.03
N SER A 14 10.03 -2.47 3.49
CA SER A 14 10.89 -3.54 4.01
C SER A 14 11.79 -3.08 5.17
N LEU A 15 11.93 -1.76 5.34
CA LEU A 15 12.70 -1.10 6.39
C LEU A 15 11.79 -0.20 7.24
N PRO A 16 12.24 0.30 8.40
CA PRO A 16 11.46 1.29 9.18
C PRO A 16 11.13 2.54 8.35
N LEU A 17 9.95 3.13 8.58
CA LEU A 17 9.47 4.31 7.84
C LEU A 17 10.41 5.52 7.94
N SER A 18 11.20 5.64 9.01
CA SER A 18 12.23 6.67 9.20
C SER A 18 13.29 6.67 8.09
N ASN A 19 13.44 5.57 7.37
CA ASN A 19 14.43 5.40 6.31
C ASN A 19 13.91 5.81 4.93
N TYR A 20 12.63 6.19 4.83
CA TYR A 20 12.01 6.65 3.59
C TYR A 20 11.75 8.14 3.65
N ASP A 21 11.78 8.78 2.48
CA ASP A 21 11.39 10.18 2.35
C ASP A 21 9.93 10.35 2.82
N PRO A 22 9.64 11.24 3.78
CA PRO A 22 8.28 11.48 4.27
C PRO A 22 7.27 11.82 3.17
N SER A 23 7.73 12.46 2.09
CA SER A 23 6.89 12.77 0.95
C SER A 23 6.39 11.49 0.25
N VAL A 24 7.20 10.43 0.18
CA VAL A 24 6.78 9.15 -0.43
C VAL A 24 5.69 8.48 0.40
N ILE A 25 5.79 8.59 1.73
CA ILE A 25 4.79 8.03 2.65
C ILE A 25 3.47 8.79 2.56
N GLN A 26 3.52 10.12 2.46
CA GLN A 26 2.33 10.98 2.37
C GLN A 26 1.51 10.75 1.09
N HIS A 27 2.15 10.35 -0.01
CA HIS A 27 1.45 10.08 -1.26
C HIS A 27 0.91 8.65 -1.38
N ALA A 28 1.19 7.76 -0.42
CA ALA A 28 0.63 6.41 -0.41
C ALA A 28 -0.84 6.44 0.03
N THR A 29 -1.71 5.71 -0.68
CA THR A 29 -3.13 5.57 -0.29
C THR A 29 -3.27 4.78 1.00
N LEU A 30 -2.42 3.77 1.19
CA LEU A 30 -2.37 2.94 2.38
C LEU A 30 -0.92 2.50 2.64
N THR A 31 -0.49 2.56 3.89
CA THR A 31 0.81 2.02 4.32
C THR A 31 0.59 0.82 5.23
N LEU A 32 1.14 -0.33 4.86
CA LEU A 32 0.99 -1.58 5.61
C LEU A 32 2.37 -2.12 6.02
N GLY A 33 2.48 -2.70 7.21
CA GLY A 33 3.70 -3.40 7.63
C GLY A 33 3.92 -4.76 6.96
N SER A 34 2.92 -5.29 6.25
CA SER A 34 3.00 -6.55 5.53
C SER A 34 1.86 -6.65 4.52
N LEU A 35 2.11 -7.28 3.37
CA LEU A 35 1.07 -7.59 2.38
C LEU A 35 0.00 -8.56 2.92
N LEU A 36 0.30 -9.35 3.95
CA LEU A 36 -0.68 -10.24 4.58
C LEU A 36 -1.81 -9.48 5.29
N LYS A 37 -1.62 -8.18 5.53
CA LYS A 37 -2.64 -7.31 6.13
C LYS A 37 -3.44 -6.53 5.10
N PHE A 38 -3.17 -6.74 3.81
CA PHE A 38 -3.93 -6.08 2.76
C PHE A 38 -5.31 -6.72 2.66
N ASP A 39 -6.36 -5.92 2.79
CA ASP A 39 -7.73 -6.33 2.52
C ASP A 39 -8.15 -5.85 1.12
N PRO A 40 -8.30 -6.76 0.14
CA PRO A 40 -8.73 -6.40 -1.21
C PRO A 40 -10.12 -5.73 -1.24
N VAL A 41 -11.00 -6.07 -0.29
CA VAL A 41 -12.38 -5.59 -0.26
C VAL A 41 -12.44 -4.08 -0.02
N GLU A 42 -11.55 -3.53 0.80
CA GLU A 42 -11.42 -2.08 1.01
C GLU A 42 -11.05 -1.32 -0.28
N PHE A 43 -10.47 -2.03 -1.26
CA PHE A 43 -10.11 -1.47 -2.56
C PHE A 43 -11.17 -1.73 -3.64
N GLY A 44 -12.27 -2.42 -3.29
CA GLY A 44 -13.33 -2.83 -4.22
C GLY A 44 -12.96 -4.07 -5.03
N LEU A 45 -11.96 -4.83 -4.59
CA LEU A 45 -11.53 -6.08 -5.20
C LEU A 45 -12.18 -7.28 -4.48
N PRO A 46 -12.33 -8.43 -5.15
CA PRO A 46 -12.77 -9.66 -4.48
C PRO A 46 -11.82 -10.03 -3.33
N PRO A 47 -12.34 -10.60 -2.23
CA PRO A 47 -11.48 -11.09 -1.14
C PRO A 47 -10.52 -12.16 -1.68
N PHE A 48 -9.41 -12.38 -0.97
CA PHE A 48 -8.55 -13.51 -1.27
C PHE A 48 -9.33 -14.82 -1.06
N ASP A 49 -9.11 -15.79 -1.95
CA ASP A 49 -9.60 -17.15 -1.73
C ASP A 49 -8.75 -17.77 -0.60
N ASP A 50 -9.39 -18.15 0.50
CA ASP A 50 -8.76 -18.93 1.56
C ASP A 50 -8.46 -20.34 1.01
N ILE A 51 -7.23 -20.58 0.55
CA ILE A 51 -6.73 -21.88 0.06
C ILE A 51 -6.09 -22.70 1.17
#